data_AF-A0A7S4FLU5-F1
#
_entry.id   AF-A0A7S4FLU5-F1
#
_cell.length_a   1.000
_cell.length_b   1.000
_cell.length_c   1.000
_cell.angle_alpha   90.00
_cell.angle_beta   90.00
_cell.angle_gamma   90.00
#
_symmetry.space_group_name_H-M   'P 1'
#
loop_
_entity.id
_entity.type
_entity.pdbx_description
1 polymer ?
#
loop_
_entity_poly.entity_id
_entity_poly.type
_entity_poly.pdbx_seq_one_letter_code
_entity_poly.pdbx_strand_id
1 'polypeptide(L)'
;RYSPLIFALPALLDTCASSAMYVGLTLTYASNFQMLRGSVVVFTGILSVLLLKRRMALYQWLGIFCVMIGVALVGADPFFCDRQEDPLEERNIVLGNALVIGAQILVAAQVCVEERFVAGYRIPALQVLGWEGIWGLVL
;
A
#
# COMPACT_ATOMS: atom_id res chain seq x y z
N ARG A 1 4.97 -29.74 4.81
CA ARG A 1 6.33 -29.51 4.25
C ARG A 1 6.31 -28.09 3.70
N TYR A 2 6.97 -27.15 4.38
CA TYR A 2 6.94 -25.73 4.01
C TYR A 2 7.82 -25.52 2.79
N SER A 3 7.26 -25.04 1.68
CA SER A 3 8.04 -24.62 0.52
C SER A 3 8.47 -23.16 0.73
N PRO A 4 9.77 -22.85 0.82
CA PRO A 4 10.29 -21.48 0.98
C PRO A 4 9.80 -20.51 -0.11
N LEU A 5 9.42 -21.04 -1.27
CA LEU A 5 8.85 -20.32 -2.41
C LEU A 5 7.53 -19.58 -2.09
N ILE A 6 6.80 -19.98 -1.05
CA ILE A 6 5.56 -19.30 -0.65
C ILE A 6 5.86 -17.90 -0.09
N PHE A 7 7.02 -17.70 0.55
CA PHE A 7 7.45 -16.40 1.08
C PHE A 7 8.17 -15.53 0.04
N ALA A 8 8.57 -16.11 -1.10
CA ALA A 8 9.14 -15.34 -2.20
C ALA A 8 8.09 -14.45 -2.90
N LEU A 9 6.82 -14.88 -2.92
CA LEU A 9 5.73 -14.09 -3.51
C LEU A 9 5.49 -12.76 -2.76
N PRO A 10 5.29 -12.73 -1.42
CA PRO A 10 5.16 -11.48 -0.67
C PRO A 10 6.45 -10.64 -0.71
N ALA A 11 7.64 -11.27 -0.63
CA ALA A 11 8.91 -10.55 -0.76
C ALA A 11 9.06 -9.82 -2.11
N LEU A 12 8.73 -10.50 -3.23
CA LEU A 12 8.73 -9.87 -4.56
C LEU A 12 7.75 -8.71 -4.62
N LEU A 13 6.56 -8.89 -4.04
CA LEU A 13 5.52 -7.87 -4.04
C LEU A 13 5.94 -6.64 -3.23
N ASP A 14 6.60 -6.83 -2.09
CA ASP A 14 7.14 -5.76 -1.25
C ASP A 14 8.28 -5.00 -1.95
N THR A 15 9.23 -5.71 -2.57
CA THR A 15 10.31 -5.06 -3.33
C THR A 15 9.76 -4.30 -4.55
N CYS A 16 8.77 -4.84 -5.25
CA CYS A 16 8.07 -4.15 -6.33
C CYS A 16 7.29 -2.93 -5.84
N ALA A 17 6.60 -3.03 -4.70
CA ALA A 17 5.86 -1.91 -4.12
C ALA A 17 6.81 -0.79 -3.68
N SER A 18 7.89 -1.15 -2.98
CA SER A 18 8.90 -0.21 -2.50
C SER A 18 9.61 0.50 -3.65
N SER A 19 9.98 -0.22 -4.72
CA SER A 19 10.60 0.39 -5.90
C SER A 19 9.65 1.35 -6.64
N ALA A 20 8.40 0.95 -6.88
CA ALA A 20 7.38 1.83 -7.45
C ALA A 20 7.13 3.07 -6.57
N MET A 21 7.18 2.89 -5.25
CA MET A 21 7.01 3.96 -4.27
C MET A 21 8.18 4.96 -4.31
N TYR A 22 9.42 4.50 -4.44
CA TYR A 22 10.58 5.39 -4.61
C TYR A 22 10.53 6.18 -5.91
N VAL A 23 10.12 5.55 -7.02
CA VAL A 23 9.89 6.27 -8.29
C VAL A 23 8.78 7.32 -8.11
N GLY A 24 7.70 6.97 -7.42
CA GLY A 24 6.63 7.90 -7.08
C GLY A 24 7.12 9.12 -6.30
N LEU A 25 7.99 8.91 -5.31
CA LEU A 25 8.59 9.98 -4.50
C LEU A 25 9.46 10.94 -5.33
N THR A 26 10.09 10.47 -6.40
CA THR A 26 10.86 11.36 -7.29
C THR A 26 10.01 12.26 -8.18
N LEU A 27 8.71 11.94 -8.33
CA LEU A 27 7.77 12.65 -9.20
C LEU A 27 6.76 13.53 -8.46
N THR A 28 6.60 13.33 -7.14
CA THR A 28 5.63 14.08 -6.30
C THR A 28 6.29 14.65 -5.05
N TYR A 29 5.59 15.54 -4.35
CA TYR A 29 6.05 16.11 -3.07
C TYR A 29 6.01 15.09 -1.94
N ALA A 30 6.97 15.19 -1.02
CA ALA A 30 7.06 14.33 0.16
C ALA A 30 5.81 14.38 1.06
N SER A 31 5.10 15.52 1.12
CA SER A 31 3.83 15.67 1.84
C SER A 31 2.72 14.82 1.22
N ASN A 32 2.51 14.93 -0.09
CA ASN A 32 1.52 14.14 -0.82
C ASN A 32 1.84 12.66 -0.73
N PHE A 33 3.11 12.29 -0.84
CA PHE A 33 3.56 10.92 -0.65
C PHE A 33 3.19 10.33 0.72
N GLN A 34 3.46 11.05 1.81
CA GLN A 34 3.15 10.59 3.16
C GLN A 34 1.63 10.47 3.38
N MET A 35 0.87 11.41 2.84
CA MET A 35 -0.59 11.42 2.95
C MET A 35 -1.23 10.29 2.12
N LEU A 36 -0.75 10.06 0.89
CA LEU A 36 -1.21 8.97 0.03
C LEU A 36 -0.88 7.59 0.60
N ARG A 37 0.19 7.47 1.40
CA ARG A 37 0.50 6.23 2.14
C ARG A 37 -0.62 5.84 3.12
N GLY A 38 -1.40 6.81 3.62
CA GLY A 38 -2.59 6.53 4.43
C GLY A 38 -3.70 5.78 3.68
N SER A 39 -3.72 5.85 2.35
CA SER A 39 -4.72 5.14 1.51
C SER A 39 -4.61 3.62 1.60
N VAL A 40 -3.45 3.08 1.99
CA VAL A 40 -3.24 1.63 2.15
C VAL A 40 -4.26 1.01 3.11
N VAL A 41 -4.72 1.77 4.11
CA VAL A 41 -5.72 1.32 5.10
C VAL A 41 -7.07 1.01 4.44
N VAL A 42 -7.45 1.77 3.41
CA VAL A 42 -8.68 1.53 2.65
C VAL A 42 -8.55 0.22 1.88
N PHE A 43 -7.48 0.08 1.10
CA PHE A 43 -7.27 -1.08 0.25
C PHE A 43 -7.13 -2.36 1.08
N THR A 44 -6.32 -2.32 2.14
CA THR A 44 -6.19 -3.45 3.09
C THR A 44 -7.51 -3.78 3.76
N GLY A 45 -8.30 -2.79 4.17
CA GLY A 45 -9.62 -3.01 4.76
C GLY A 45 -10.56 -3.77 3.82
N ILE A 46 -10.66 -3.32 2.57
CA ILE A 46 -11.50 -3.96 1.54
C ILE A 46 -10.99 -5.37 1.22
N LEU A 47 -9.68 -5.52 0.98
CA LEU A 47 -9.09 -6.82 0.66
C LEU A 47 -9.19 -7.80 1.84
N SER A 48 -9.09 -7.34 3.09
CA SER A 48 -9.24 -8.17 4.29
C SER A 48 -10.67 -8.70 4.42
N VAL A 49 -11.70 -7.89 4.14
CA VAL A 49 -13.10 -8.38 4.07
C VAL A 49 -13.25 -9.43 2.97
N LEU A 50 -12.65 -9.21 1.80
CA LEU A 50 -12.79 -10.08 0.63
C LEU A 50 -12.03 -11.41 0.77
N LEU A 51 -10.78 -11.37 1.25
CA LEU A 51 -9.88 -12.53 1.36
C LEU A 51 -10.06 -13.32 2.65
N LEU A 52 -10.27 -12.66 3.79
CA LEU A 52 -10.40 -13.30 5.10
C LEU A 52 -11.86 -13.52 5.53
N LYS A 53 -12.85 -12.98 4.78
CA LYS A 53 -14.29 -13.02 5.12
C LYS A 53 -14.58 -12.59 6.57
N ARG A 54 -13.76 -11.69 7.11
CA ARG A 54 -13.88 -11.22 8.48
C ARG A 54 -15.04 -10.22 8.58
N ARG A 55 -15.88 -10.34 9.60
CA ARG A 55 -16.92 -9.34 9.86
C ARG A 55 -16.29 -8.12 10.51
N MET A 56 -16.25 -7.00 9.79
CA MET A 56 -15.81 -5.73 10.34
C MET A 56 -16.94 -5.06 11.12
N ALA A 57 -16.59 -4.50 12.27
CA ALA A 57 -17.54 -3.77 13.10
C ALA A 57 -17.82 -2.37 12.51
N LEU A 58 -18.98 -1.80 12.83
CA LEU A 58 -19.41 -0.49 12.32
C LEU A 58 -18.40 0.64 12.55
N TYR A 59 -17.68 0.62 13.69
CA TYR A 59 -16.64 1.62 13.97
C TYR A 59 -15.42 1.52 13.04
N GLN A 60 -15.09 0.34 12.52
CA GLN A 60 -14.00 0.15 11.55
C GLN A 60 -14.38 0.74 10.20
N TRP A 61 -15.65 0.59 9.81
CA TRP A 61 -16.20 1.18 8.60
C TRP A 61 -16.19 2.72 8.64
N LEU A 62 -16.50 3.32 9.79
CA LEU A 62 -16.37 4.77 9.98
C LEU A 62 -14.91 5.25 9.82
N GLY A 63 -13.94 4.47 10.31
CA GLY A 63 -12.51 4.73 10.10
C GLY A 63 -12.13 4.70 8.62
N ILE A 64 -12.52 3.66 7.89
CA ILE A 64 -12.27 3.54 6.45
C ILE A 64 -12.90 4.70 5.69
N PHE A 65 -14.14 5.09 6.04
CA PHE A 65 -14.81 6.23 5.41
C PHE A 65 -14.09 7.56 5.66
N CYS A 66 -13.59 7.78 6.88
CA CYS A 66 -12.79 8.95 7.21
C CYS A 66 -11.49 9.01 6.39
N VAL A 67 -10.78 7.88 6.26
CA VAL A 67 -9.58 7.79 5.44
C VAL A 67 -9.90 8.02 3.95
N MET A 68 -11.01 7.48 3.46
CA MET A 68 -11.47 7.71 2.08
C MET A 68 -11.65 9.20 1.77
N ILE A 69 -12.25 9.96 2.70
CA ILE A 69 -12.38 11.42 2.55
C ILE A 69 -11.00 12.08 2.52
N GLY A 70 -10.10 11.72 3.44
CA GLY A 70 -8.74 12.27 3.49
C GLY A 70 -7.96 12.03 2.20
N VAL A 71 -8.02 10.81 1.65
CA VAL A 71 -7.33 10.45 0.40
C VAL A 71 -7.95 11.19 -0.79
N ALA A 72 -9.28 11.35 -0.84
CA ALA A 72 -9.94 12.11 -1.89
C ALA A 72 -9.55 13.60 -1.87
N LEU A 73 -9.43 14.20 -0.69
CA LEU A 73 -8.99 15.58 -0.54
C LEU A 73 -7.52 15.76 -0.98
N VAL A 74 -6.63 14.86 -0.57
CA VAL A 74 -5.21 14.90 -0.95
C VAL A 74 -5.03 14.67 -2.45
N GLY A 75 -5.78 13.76 -3.06
CA GLY A 75 -5.73 13.51 -4.50
C GLY A 75 -6.26 14.68 -5.34
N ALA A 76 -7.14 15.50 -4.76
CA ALA A 76 -7.70 16.66 -5.43
C ALA A 76 -6.94 17.96 -5.15
N ASP A 77 -5.92 17.94 -4.29
CA ASP A 77 -5.03 19.08 -4.00
C ASP A 77 -4.52 19.80 -5.27
N PRO A 78 -4.06 19.10 -6.33
CA PRO A 78 -3.59 19.76 -7.55
C PRO A 78 -4.69 20.53 -8.31
N PHE A 79 -5.96 20.19 -8.10
CA PHE A 79 -7.09 20.84 -8.77
C PHE A 79 -7.72 21.97 -7.93
N PHE A 80 -7.60 21.90 -6.61
CA PHE A 80 -8.19 22.88 -5.69
C PHE A 80 -7.23 24.02 -5.34
N CYS A 81 -5.94 23.74 -5.22
CA CYS A 81 -4.92 24.77 -5.13
C CYS A 81 -4.51 25.14 -6.55
N ASP A 82 -4.98 26.29 -7.03
CA ASP A 82 -4.51 26.92 -8.27
C ASP A 82 -3.04 27.30 -8.07
N ARG A 83 -2.16 26.31 -8.22
CA ARG A 83 -0.73 26.46 -8.07
C ARG A 83 -0.22 26.85 -9.44
N GLN A 84 0.38 28.04 -9.52
CA GLN A 84 0.96 28.55 -10.76
C GLN A 84 2.24 27.77 -11.10
N GLU A 85 2.09 26.49 -11.39
CA GLU A 85 3.14 25.56 -11.81
C GLU A 85 2.97 25.35 -13.31
N ASP A 86 4.06 25.06 -14.01
CA ASP A 86 3.98 24.75 -15.43
C ASP A 86 3.22 23.44 -15.68
N PRO A 87 2.45 23.35 -16.78
CA PRO A 87 1.57 22.20 -17.05
C PRO A 87 2.31 20.86 -17.19
N LEU A 88 3.64 20.89 -17.31
CA LEU A 88 4.49 19.69 -17.32
C LEU A 88 4.72 19.17 -15.90
N GLU A 89 4.93 20.05 -14.91
CA GLU A 89 5.12 19.68 -13.50
C GLU A 89 3.82 19.14 -12.88
N GLU A 90 2.68 19.76 -13.16
CA GLU A 90 1.37 19.25 -12.71
C GLU A 90 1.13 17.81 -13.17
N ARG A 91 1.46 17.50 -14.44
CA ARG A 91 1.31 16.15 -14.99
C ARG A 91 2.24 15.15 -14.30
N ASN A 92 3.46 15.56 -13.94
CA ASN A 92 4.41 14.72 -13.22
C ASN A 92 3.91 14.41 -11.81
N ILE A 93 3.33 15.40 -11.11
CA ILE A 93 2.74 15.22 -9.77
C ILE A 93 1.55 14.27 -9.83
N VAL A 94 0.65 14.44 -10.80
CA VAL A 94 -0.51 13.54 -10.98
C VAL A 94 -0.06 12.11 -11.29
N LEU A 95 0.92 11.93 -12.19
CA LEU A 95 1.51 10.63 -12.48
C LEU A 95 2.19 10.01 -11.25
N GLY A 96 2.93 10.81 -10.47
CA GLY A 96 3.56 10.39 -9.22
C GLY A 96 2.52 9.94 -8.20
N ASN A 97 1.45 10.72 -8.01
CA ASN A 97 0.35 10.38 -7.11
C ASN A 97 -0.34 9.07 -7.53
N ALA A 98 -0.61 8.89 -8.82
CA ALA A 98 -1.19 7.65 -9.36
C ALA A 98 -0.26 6.44 -9.14
N LEU A 99 1.04 6.62 -9.33
CA LEU A 99 2.04 5.57 -9.10
C LEU A 99 2.12 5.17 -7.62
N VAL A 100 2.10 6.15 -6.71
CA VAL A 100 2.10 5.91 -5.25
C VAL A 100 0.84 5.15 -4.83
N ILE A 101 -0.34 5.53 -5.34
CA ILE A 101 -1.60 4.81 -5.07
C ILE A 101 -1.52 3.37 -5.60
N GLY A 102 -0.99 3.17 -6.82
CA GLY A 102 -0.76 1.85 -7.38
C GLY A 102 0.17 1.00 -6.50
N ALA A 103 1.25 1.59 -5.98
CA ALA A 103 2.14 0.94 -5.03
C ALA A 103 1.42 0.56 -3.72
N GLN A 104 0.52 1.40 -3.19
CA GLN A 104 -0.26 1.07 -2.00
C GLN A 104 -1.16 -0.17 -2.19
N ILE A 105 -1.67 -0.40 -3.40
CA ILE A 105 -2.45 -1.61 -3.71
C ILE A 105 -1.57 -2.86 -3.59
N LEU A 106 -0.33 -2.79 -4.06
CA LEU A 106 0.64 -3.89 -3.91
C LEU A 106 0.94 -4.12 -2.44
N VAL A 107 1.30 -3.08 -1.67
CA VAL A 107 1.53 -3.21 -0.22
C VAL A 107 0.31 -3.82 0.47
N ALA A 108 -0.89 -3.36 0.13
CA ALA A 108 -2.12 -3.89 0.71
C ALA A 108 -2.33 -5.38 0.41
N ALA A 109 -2.03 -5.81 -0.82
CA ALA A 109 -2.09 -7.20 -1.22
C ALA A 109 -1.06 -8.06 -0.48
N GLN A 110 0.17 -7.57 -0.31
CA GLN A 110 1.23 -8.24 0.47
C GLN A 110 0.74 -8.48 1.91
N VAL A 111 0.29 -7.42 2.60
CA VAL A 111 -0.20 -7.51 3.99
C VAL A 111 -1.36 -8.50 4.11
N CYS A 112 -2.32 -8.50 3.18
CA CYS A 112 -3.45 -9.43 3.25
C CYS A 112 -3.06 -10.88 2.95
N VAL A 113 -2.11 -11.10 2.05
CA VAL A 113 -1.55 -12.43 1.77
C VAL A 113 -0.84 -12.94 3.02
N GLU A 114 -0.01 -12.11 3.66
CA GLU A 114 0.66 -12.45 4.91
C GLU A 114 -0.32 -12.76 6.04
N GLU A 115 -1.34 -11.92 6.23
CA GLU A 115 -2.36 -12.13 7.28
C GLU A 115 -3.03 -13.49 7.10
N ARG A 116 -3.34 -13.87 5.84
CA ARG A 116 -3.93 -15.17 5.52
C ARG A 116 -2.99 -16.33 5.86
N PHE A 117 -1.70 -16.21 5.54
CA PHE A 117 -0.72 -17.27 5.83
C PHE A 117 -0.45 -17.42 7.32
N VAL A 118 -0.27 -16.31 8.04
CA VAL A 118 -0.05 -16.30 9.49
C VAL A 118 -1.26 -16.88 10.22
N ALA A 119 -2.47 -16.48 9.82
CA ALA A 119 -3.71 -17.02 10.39
C ALA A 119 -3.88 -18.53 10.11
N GLY A 120 -3.46 -19.00 8.94
CA GLY A 120 -3.59 -20.41 8.53
C GLY A 120 -2.58 -21.37 9.17
N TYR A 121 -1.31 -20.96 9.29
CA TYR A 121 -0.21 -21.84 9.73
C TYR A 121 0.24 -21.63 11.17
N ARG A 122 -0.32 -20.65 11.91
CA ARG A 122 0.10 -20.27 13.29
C ARG A 122 1.61 -20.09 13.44
N ILE A 123 2.27 -19.61 12.39
CA ILE A 123 3.70 -19.29 12.43
C ILE A 123 3.83 -17.92 13.11
N PRO A 124 4.77 -17.73 14.06
CA PRO A 124 5.01 -16.42 14.63
C PRO A 124 5.44 -15.44 13.52
N ALA A 125 4.78 -14.28 13.46
CA ALA A 125 5.00 -13.27 12.42
C ALA A 125 6.48 -12.86 12.29
N LEU A 126 7.22 -12.87 13.40
CA LEU A 126 8.65 -12.56 13.42
C LEU A 126 9.49 -13.54 12.56
N GLN A 127 9.13 -14.82 12.52
CA GLN A 127 9.83 -15.79 11.68
C GLN A 127 9.50 -15.60 10.21
N VAL A 128 8.25 -15.23 9.90
CA VAL A 128 7.81 -14.93 8.52
C VAL A 128 8.59 -13.75 7.97
N LEU A 129 8.65 -12.64 8.71
CA LEU A 129 9.43 -11.46 8.35
C LEU A 129 10.92 -11.79 8.16
N GLY A 130 11.48 -12.64 9.02
CA GLY A 130 12.89 -13.04 8.92
C GLY A 130 13.21 -13.78 7.62
N TRP A 131 12.32 -14.67 7.17
CA TRP A 131 12.47 -15.34 5.88
C TRP A 131 12.23 -14.41 4.69
N GLU A 132 11.24 -13.53 4.79
CA GLU A 132 10.96 -12.52 3.76
C GLU A 132 12.16 -11.58 3.55
N GLY A 133 12.78 -11.11 4.64
CA GLY A 133 13.99 -10.27 4.57
C GLY A 133 15.20 -10.97 3.94
N ILE A 134 15.37 -12.28 4.19
CA ILE A 134 16.43 -13.06 3.53
C ILE A 134 16.17 -13.17 2.02
N TRP A 135 14.93 -13.41 1.61
CA TRP A 135 14.57 -13.45 0.19
C TRP A 135 14.68 -12.06 -0.47
N GLY A 136 14.30 -11.01 0.23
CA GLY A 136 14.41 -9.63 -0.24
C GLY A 136 15.84 -9.12 -0.35
N LEU A 137 16.81 -9.69 0.38
CA LEU A 137 18.23 -9.37 0.22
C LEU A 137 18.88 -10.12 -0.96
N VAL A 138 18.34 -11.28 -1.32
CA VAL A 138 18.83 -12.09 -2.45
C VAL A 138 18.32 -11.58 -3.79
N LEU A 139 17.13 -10.96 -3.81
CA LEU A 139 16.48 -10.34 -4.97
C LEU A 139 16.95 -8.91 -5.21
#